data_AF-A0A2M8AQC2-F1
#
_entry.id   AF-A0A2M8AQC2-F1
#
_cell.length_a   1.000
_cell.length_b   1.000
_cell.length_c   1.000
_cell.angle_alpha   90.00
_cell.angle_beta   90.00
_cell.angle_gamma   90.00
#
_symmetry.space_group_name_H-M   'P 1'
#
loop_
_entity.id
_entity.type
_entity.pdbx_description
1 polymer ?
#
loop_
_entity_poly.entity_id
_entity_poly.type
_entity_poly.pdbx_seq_one_letter_code
_entity_poly.pdbx_strand_id
1 'polypeptide(L)'
;MKKITILLVFFIFISCGKDKIIQLPEINHSNISEMQDVSAAYLFYDETLEDGVELNRKNLIGTTNWLVNIDKRLTLKQALPKIIFLQDKKRQAEVHKNENAKNYFTCHDLSRKNLGFIDFTEIMYHQENAQTFLNSKKTEVQKLVNIKVHSLDSTYISIISNDTSFTHTSNQKELLKHLNTHLTHQENALIVSEIKESLSFQDYMTYKSMLSQIDYKNVTVANDEFVFN
;
A
#
# COMPACT_ATOMS: atom_id res chain seq x y z
N MET A 1 41.45 -19.07 -56.48
CA MET A 1 41.71 -19.29 -55.05
C MET A 1 41.93 -17.94 -54.35
N LYS A 2 40.96 -17.48 -53.56
CA LYS A 2 41.18 -16.71 -52.32
C LYS A 2 39.84 -16.51 -51.62
N LYS A 3 39.83 -16.88 -50.35
CA LYS A 3 38.73 -16.90 -49.40
C LYS A 3 38.33 -15.47 -49.06
N ILE A 4 37.04 -15.14 -49.11
CA ILE A 4 36.45 -14.17 -48.17
C ILE A 4 35.17 -14.80 -47.63
N THR A 5 35.32 -15.20 -46.38
CA THR A 5 34.37 -15.74 -45.43
C THR A 5 33.20 -14.78 -45.27
N ILE A 6 31.99 -15.17 -45.67
CA ILE A 6 30.77 -14.56 -45.13
C ILE A 6 30.28 -15.51 -44.04
N LEU A 7 30.98 -15.46 -42.90
CA LEU A 7 30.42 -15.90 -41.63
C LEU A 7 29.41 -14.80 -41.27
N LEU A 8 28.18 -14.95 -41.74
CA LEU A 8 27.09 -14.08 -41.32
C LEU A 8 26.91 -14.34 -39.82
N VAL A 9 27.42 -13.40 -39.03
CA VAL A 9 27.27 -13.32 -37.59
C VAL A 9 25.77 -13.31 -37.29
N PHE A 10 25.22 -14.51 -37.05
CA PHE A 10 23.95 -14.72 -36.37
C PHE A 10 24.19 -14.54 -34.86
N PHE A 11 24.58 -13.33 -34.48
CA PHE A 11 24.49 -12.87 -33.10
C PHE A 11 23.60 -11.65 -33.11
N ILE A 12 22.81 -11.50 -32.04
CA ILE A 12 21.78 -10.47 -31.84
C ILE A 12 20.46 -10.95 -32.50
N PHE A 13 19.46 -11.51 -31.80
CA PHE A 13 18.82 -11.06 -30.56
C PHE A 13 18.29 -12.26 -29.75
N ILE A 14 19.08 -12.82 -28.83
CA ILE A 14 18.48 -13.53 -27.69
C ILE A 14 18.23 -12.46 -26.62
N SER A 15 17.27 -11.57 -26.89
CA SER A 15 16.61 -10.85 -25.78
C SER A 15 15.63 -11.83 -25.17
N CYS A 16 16.15 -12.83 -24.47
CA CYS A 16 15.36 -13.58 -23.49
C CYS A 16 15.22 -12.66 -22.27
N GLY A 17 14.50 -11.55 -22.44
CA GLY A 17 13.86 -10.91 -21.31
C GLY A 17 12.86 -11.95 -20.84
N LYS A 18 13.12 -12.61 -19.70
CA LYS A 18 12.06 -13.36 -19.03
C LYS A 18 10.93 -12.37 -18.85
N ASP A 19 9.81 -12.56 -19.54
CA ASP A 19 8.62 -11.73 -19.35
C ASP A 19 8.27 -11.83 -17.86
N LYS A 20 8.67 -10.82 -17.08
CA LYS A 20 8.41 -10.79 -15.64
C LYS A 20 6.94 -10.43 -15.48
N ILE A 21 6.14 -11.42 -15.09
CA ILE A 21 4.72 -11.24 -14.83
C ILE A 21 4.57 -10.70 -13.41
N ILE A 22 3.99 -9.51 -13.29
CA ILE A 22 3.58 -8.98 -12.00
C ILE A 22 2.20 -9.51 -11.64
N GLN A 23 2.06 -10.09 -10.44
CA GLN A 23 0.76 -10.51 -9.92
C GLN A 23 0.18 -9.40 -9.07
N LEU A 24 -0.78 -8.64 -9.59
CA LEU A 24 -1.41 -7.56 -8.83
C LEU A 24 -2.25 -8.11 -7.67
N PRO A 25 -2.32 -7.39 -6.54
CA PRO A 25 -3.25 -7.72 -5.46
C PRO A 25 -4.69 -7.61 -5.96
N GLU A 26 -5.54 -8.51 -5.50
CA GLU A 26 -6.96 -8.54 -5.83
C GLU A 26 -7.78 -7.94 -4.68
N ILE A 27 -8.72 -7.05 -4.99
CA ILE A 27 -9.63 -6.50 -3.99
C ILE A 27 -11.07 -6.55 -4.51
N ASN A 28 -12.04 -6.60 -3.60
CA ASN A 28 -13.45 -6.70 -3.98
C ASN A 28 -13.94 -5.47 -4.75
N HIS A 29 -13.49 -4.28 -4.35
CA HIS A 29 -13.91 -3.02 -4.96
C HIS A 29 -12.86 -1.92 -4.74
N SER A 30 -12.62 -1.10 -5.77
CA SER A 30 -11.96 0.19 -5.65
C SER A 30 -12.92 1.33 -5.97
N ASN A 31 -12.81 2.41 -5.19
CA ASN A 31 -13.52 3.66 -5.46
C ASN A 31 -12.97 4.39 -6.70
N ILE A 32 -11.74 4.08 -7.13
CA ILE A 32 -11.05 4.72 -8.25
C ILE A 32 -10.73 3.67 -9.31
N SER A 33 -11.36 3.77 -10.48
CA SER A 33 -11.20 2.79 -11.57
C SER A 33 -10.48 3.34 -12.81
N GLU A 34 -10.27 4.65 -12.90
CA GLU A 34 -9.65 5.30 -14.03
C GLU A 34 -8.66 6.36 -13.55
N MET A 35 -7.55 6.50 -14.27
CA MET A 35 -6.51 7.46 -13.98
C MET A 35 -5.93 7.98 -15.29
N GLN A 36 -5.74 9.30 -15.37
CA GLN A 36 -5.09 9.96 -16.49
C GLN A 36 -3.75 10.53 -16.04
N ASP A 37 -2.91 10.87 -17.03
CA ASP A 37 -1.58 11.42 -16.82
C ASP A 37 -0.77 10.55 -15.85
N VAL A 38 -0.47 9.31 -16.28
CA VAL A 38 0.14 8.29 -15.43
C VAL A 38 1.53 7.88 -15.92
N SER A 39 2.39 7.56 -14.97
CA SER A 39 3.59 6.76 -15.19
C SER A 39 3.68 5.65 -14.15
N ALA A 40 4.39 4.56 -14.48
CA ALA A 40 4.35 3.34 -13.67
C ALA A 40 5.72 2.93 -13.13
N ALA A 41 5.70 2.45 -11.88
CA ALA A 41 6.76 1.65 -11.29
C ALA A 41 6.23 0.25 -10.97
N TYR A 42 7.16 -0.70 -10.91
CA TYR A 42 6.88 -2.11 -10.69
C TYR A 42 7.81 -2.67 -9.61
N LEU A 43 7.25 -3.33 -8.62
CA LEU A 43 7.97 -4.11 -7.62
C LEU A 43 7.67 -5.58 -7.89
N PHE A 44 8.65 -6.30 -8.43
CA PHE A 44 8.52 -7.72 -8.75
C PHE A 44 9.01 -8.58 -7.60
N TYR A 45 8.27 -9.65 -7.32
CA TYR A 45 8.77 -10.74 -6.48
C TYR A 45 9.83 -11.53 -7.26
N ASP A 46 11.03 -11.62 -6.70
CA ASP A 46 12.18 -12.29 -7.34
C ASP A 46 13.01 -13.05 -6.31
N GLU A 47 12.77 -14.35 -6.19
CA GLU A 47 13.48 -15.26 -5.25
C GLU A 47 14.99 -15.34 -5.50
N THR A 48 15.49 -14.84 -6.64
CA THR A 48 16.93 -14.83 -6.94
C THR A 48 17.68 -13.68 -6.27
N LEU A 49 16.96 -12.68 -5.74
CA LEU A 49 17.52 -11.54 -5.00
C LEU A 49 17.51 -11.81 -3.49
N GLU A 50 18.51 -11.30 -2.78
CA GLU A 50 18.63 -11.43 -1.32
C GLU A 50 17.44 -10.82 -0.57
N ASP A 51 16.96 -9.64 -1.01
CA ASP A 51 15.76 -8.99 -0.47
C ASP A 51 14.46 -9.47 -1.12
N GLY A 52 14.55 -10.38 -2.11
CA GLY A 52 13.42 -10.97 -2.81
C GLY A 52 12.60 -10.01 -3.66
N VAL A 53 13.09 -8.79 -3.93
CA VAL A 53 12.30 -7.71 -4.57
C VAL A 53 13.11 -6.87 -5.57
N GLU A 54 12.64 -6.84 -6.82
CA GLU A 54 13.19 -5.95 -7.84
C GLU A 54 12.30 -4.71 -8.02
N LEU A 55 12.90 -3.52 -7.93
CA LEU A 55 12.23 -2.26 -8.28
C LEU A 55 12.60 -1.82 -9.71
N ASN A 56 11.62 -1.84 -10.63
CA ASN A 56 11.71 -1.18 -11.92
C ASN A 56 10.94 0.15 -11.91
N ARG A 57 11.66 1.26 -12.04
CA ARG A 57 11.14 2.63 -11.99
C ARG A 57 11.55 3.48 -13.20
N LYS A 58 12.01 2.85 -14.29
CA LYS A 58 12.66 3.53 -15.42
C LYS A 58 11.73 4.50 -16.16
N ASN A 59 10.42 4.27 -16.10
CA ASN A 59 9.42 5.03 -16.85
C ASN A 59 8.70 6.08 -16.01
N LEU A 60 9.11 6.32 -14.76
CA LEU A 60 8.46 7.33 -13.90
C LEU A 60 8.73 8.74 -14.41
N ILE A 61 7.66 9.53 -14.50
CA ILE A 61 7.69 10.95 -14.87
C ILE A 61 7.20 11.75 -13.66
N GLY A 62 8.02 12.67 -13.16
CA GLY A 62 7.79 13.36 -11.88
C GLY A 62 6.43 14.08 -11.78
N THR A 63 6.00 14.71 -12.88
CA THR A 63 4.78 15.52 -12.98
C THR A 63 3.48 14.72 -13.08
N THR A 64 3.55 13.40 -13.28
CA THR A 64 2.40 12.53 -13.54
C THR A 64 1.95 11.81 -12.27
N ASN A 65 0.73 11.30 -12.25
CA ASN A 65 0.29 10.34 -11.24
C ASN A 65 1.15 9.07 -11.32
N TRP A 66 1.64 8.58 -10.19
CA TRP A 66 2.45 7.37 -10.16
C TRP A 66 1.58 6.16 -9.82
N LEU A 67 1.54 5.20 -10.74
CA LEU A 67 0.96 3.89 -10.52
C LEU A 67 2.08 2.97 -10.01
N VAL A 68 2.00 2.61 -8.73
CA VAL A 68 2.94 1.69 -8.12
C VAL A 68 2.31 0.30 -8.13
N ASN A 69 2.79 -0.52 -9.07
CA ASN A 69 2.36 -1.91 -9.23
C ASN A 69 3.25 -2.78 -8.35
N ILE A 70 2.65 -3.51 -7.41
CA ILE A 70 3.40 -4.31 -6.44
C ILE A 70 2.91 -5.74 -6.55
N ASP A 71 3.85 -6.68 -6.67
CA ASP A 71 3.51 -8.09 -6.70
C ASP A 71 2.91 -8.53 -5.35
N LYS A 72 1.72 -9.13 -5.41
CA LYS A 72 0.92 -9.51 -4.24
C LYS A 72 1.63 -10.49 -3.30
N ARG A 73 2.64 -11.21 -3.80
CA ARG A 73 3.45 -12.19 -3.05
C ARG A 73 4.50 -11.55 -2.16
N LEU A 74 4.87 -10.28 -2.42
CA LEU A 74 5.81 -9.57 -1.57
C LEU A 74 5.23 -9.38 -0.17
N THR A 75 6.06 -9.46 0.85
CA THR A 75 5.68 -8.99 2.20
C THR A 75 5.84 -7.47 2.30
N LEU A 76 5.21 -6.85 3.30
CA LEU A 76 5.45 -5.44 3.62
C LEU A 76 6.93 -5.18 3.93
N LYS A 77 7.60 -6.09 4.64
CA LYS A 77 9.04 -6.03 4.89
C LYS A 77 9.87 -5.84 3.61
N GLN A 78 9.48 -6.50 2.51
CA GLN A 78 10.15 -6.41 1.22
C GLN A 78 9.73 -5.17 0.43
N ALA A 79 8.42 -4.89 0.36
CA ALA A 79 7.89 -3.83 -0.48
C ALA A 79 8.11 -2.43 0.11
N LEU A 80 7.95 -2.28 1.43
CA LEU A 80 7.87 -0.99 2.11
C LEU A 80 9.12 -0.11 1.94
N PRO A 81 10.36 -0.63 2.03
CA PRO A 81 11.54 0.20 1.79
C PRO A 81 11.56 0.82 0.39
N LYS A 82 11.05 0.11 -0.62
CA LYS A 82 10.96 0.61 -2.01
C LYS A 82 9.79 1.58 -2.17
N ILE A 83 8.67 1.38 -1.46
CA ILE A 83 7.52 2.29 -1.44
C ILE A 83 7.93 3.64 -0.85
N ILE A 84 8.54 3.65 0.34
CA ILE A 84 9.01 4.87 1.03
C ILE A 84 10.02 5.60 0.13
N PHE A 85 10.98 4.88 -0.45
CA PHE A 85 11.94 5.46 -1.39
C PHE A 85 11.25 6.19 -2.56
N LEU A 86 10.17 5.63 -3.13
CA LEU A 86 9.43 6.28 -4.20
C LEU A 86 8.69 7.52 -3.68
N GLN A 87 8.00 7.45 -2.54
CA GLN A 87 7.31 8.61 -1.97
C GLN A 87 8.27 9.77 -1.70
N ASP A 88 9.41 9.49 -1.06
CA ASP A 88 10.43 10.50 -0.75
C ASP A 88 10.99 11.13 -2.01
N LYS A 89 11.31 10.32 -3.03
CA LYS A 89 11.78 10.82 -4.32
C LYS A 89 10.77 11.77 -4.97
N LYS A 90 9.46 11.51 -4.86
CA LYS A 90 8.43 12.40 -5.41
C LYS A 90 8.28 13.67 -4.57
N ARG A 91 8.25 13.55 -3.24
CA ARG A 91 8.09 14.66 -2.30
C ARG A 91 9.25 15.66 -2.36
N GLN A 92 10.47 15.16 -2.54
CA GLN A 92 11.71 15.94 -2.60
C GLN A 92 12.01 16.53 -3.99
N ALA A 93 11.13 16.34 -4.99
CA ALA A 93 11.37 16.89 -6.32
C ALA A 93 11.27 18.42 -6.31
N GLU A 94 12.39 19.12 -6.50
CA GLU A 94 12.43 20.60 -6.48
C GLU A 94 12.05 21.24 -7.82
N VAL A 95 12.25 20.54 -8.95
CA VAL A 95 12.05 21.05 -10.31
C VAL A 95 10.96 20.26 -11.02
N HIS A 96 10.07 20.96 -11.72
CA HIS A 96 8.90 20.37 -12.38
C HIS A 96 8.03 19.54 -11.43
N LYS A 97 7.82 20.03 -10.21
CA LYS A 97 6.90 19.41 -9.26
C LYS A 97 5.46 19.72 -9.65
N ASN A 98 4.62 18.69 -9.66
CA ASN A 98 3.18 18.83 -9.76
C ASN A 98 2.57 18.43 -8.42
N GLU A 99 2.12 19.40 -7.62
CA GLU A 99 1.52 19.15 -6.30
C GLU A 99 0.19 18.38 -6.39
N ASN A 100 -0.46 18.39 -7.55
CA ASN A 100 -1.69 17.64 -7.78
C ASN A 100 -1.43 16.18 -8.19
N ALA A 101 -0.18 15.83 -8.51
CA ALA A 101 0.18 14.48 -8.92
C ALA A 101 0.29 13.54 -7.72
N LYS A 102 -0.50 12.48 -7.74
CA LYS A 102 -0.67 11.54 -6.64
C LYS A 102 0.04 10.21 -6.86
N ASN A 103 0.09 9.40 -5.81
CA ASN A 103 0.62 8.04 -5.82
C ASN A 103 -0.51 7.04 -5.54
N TYR A 104 -0.62 6.02 -6.39
CA TYR A 104 -1.66 5.00 -6.29
C TYR A 104 -1.09 3.60 -6.30
N PHE A 105 -1.54 2.76 -5.39
CA PHE A 105 -1.38 1.31 -5.52
C PHE A 105 -2.33 0.81 -6.60
N THR A 106 -1.82 -0.05 -7.48
CA THR A 106 -2.63 -0.69 -8.51
C THR A 106 -3.07 -2.07 -8.03
N CYS A 107 -4.33 -2.42 -8.29
CA CYS A 107 -4.93 -3.71 -7.93
C CYS A 107 -5.85 -4.21 -9.04
N HIS A 108 -6.22 -5.49 -8.97
CA HIS A 108 -7.32 -6.04 -9.75
C HIS A 108 -8.63 -5.89 -8.95
N ASP A 109 -9.52 -5.02 -9.42
CA ASP A 109 -10.86 -4.84 -8.86
C ASP A 109 -11.78 -5.96 -9.38
N LEU A 110 -12.14 -6.88 -8.48
CA LEU A 110 -12.96 -8.03 -8.79
C LEU A 110 -14.39 -7.67 -9.17
N SER A 111 -14.96 -6.60 -8.61
CA SER A 111 -16.34 -6.15 -8.93
C SER A 111 -16.46 -5.68 -10.38
N ARG A 112 -15.38 -5.12 -10.94
CA ARG A 112 -15.34 -4.57 -12.31
C ARG A 112 -14.56 -5.44 -13.29
N LYS A 113 -13.81 -6.43 -12.80
CA LYS A 113 -12.86 -7.25 -13.58
C LYS A 113 -11.85 -6.39 -14.35
N ASN A 114 -11.39 -5.31 -13.74
CA ASN A 114 -10.47 -4.36 -14.35
C ASN A 114 -9.48 -3.83 -13.28
N LEU A 115 -8.63 -2.88 -13.64
CA LEU A 115 -7.76 -2.21 -12.68
C LEU A 115 -8.58 -1.35 -11.71
N GLY A 116 -8.11 -1.32 -10.46
CA GLY A 116 -8.53 -0.38 -9.44
C GLY A 116 -7.32 0.29 -8.80
N PHE A 117 -7.55 1.42 -8.15
CA PHE A 117 -6.49 2.24 -7.57
C PHE A 117 -6.79 2.60 -6.10
N ILE A 118 -5.78 2.55 -5.24
CA ILE A 118 -5.86 3.04 -3.85
C ILE A 118 -4.84 4.17 -3.68
N ASP A 119 -5.32 5.37 -3.33
CA ASP A 119 -4.47 6.53 -3.04
C ASP A 119 -3.64 6.26 -1.78
N PHE A 120 -2.33 6.47 -1.86
CA PHE A 120 -1.42 6.39 -0.72
C PHE A 120 -0.46 7.59 -0.65
N THR A 121 -0.81 8.69 -1.33
CA THR A 121 0.04 9.88 -1.47
C THR A 121 0.50 10.43 -0.12
N GLU A 122 -0.46 10.57 0.80
CA GLU A 122 -0.26 11.17 2.12
C GLU A 122 0.13 10.16 3.20
N ILE A 123 0.17 8.86 2.88
CA ILE A 123 0.50 7.84 3.88
C ILE A 123 1.95 8.02 4.33
N MET A 124 2.14 8.03 5.65
CA MET A 124 3.42 8.11 6.33
C MET A 124 3.63 6.79 7.07
N TYR A 125 4.67 6.07 6.69
CA TYR A 125 5.00 4.78 7.28
C TYR A 125 6.02 4.95 8.40
N HIS A 126 5.73 4.36 9.55
CA HIS A 126 6.52 4.44 10.77
C HIS A 126 6.95 3.04 11.19
N GLN A 127 8.22 2.85 11.56
CA GLN A 127 8.74 1.56 12.02
C GLN A 127 8.95 1.53 13.54
N GLU A 128 8.82 2.69 14.18
CA GLU A 128 8.81 2.84 15.62
C GLU A 128 7.48 2.41 16.24
N ASN A 129 7.46 2.37 17.56
CA ASN A 129 6.28 2.00 18.31
C ASN A 129 5.20 3.11 18.24
N ALA A 130 3.95 2.71 17.95
CA ALA A 130 2.81 3.62 17.81
C ALA A 130 2.40 4.34 19.12
N GLN A 131 2.83 3.89 20.29
CA GLN A 131 2.32 4.35 21.58
C GLN A 131 2.48 5.86 21.80
N THR A 132 3.60 6.44 21.38
CA THR A 132 3.83 7.89 21.49
C THR A 132 2.83 8.67 20.64
N PHE A 133 2.60 8.22 19.41
CA PHE A 133 1.61 8.81 18.51
C PHE A 133 0.18 8.62 19.03
N LEU A 134 -0.19 7.41 19.43
CA LEU A 134 -1.50 7.14 20.01
C LEU A 134 -1.77 8.03 21.24
N ASN A 135 -0.77 8.21 22.11
CA ASN A 135 -0.89 9.06 23.29
C ASN A 135 -1.06 10.54 22.93
N SER A 136 -0.39 11.06 21.91
CA SER A 136 -0.56 12.46 21.48
C SER A 136 -1.95 12.71 20.91
N LYS A 137 -2.58 11.70 20.31
CA LYS A 137 -3.93 11.82 19.72
C LYS A 137 -5.07 11.66 20.72
N LYS A 138 -4.86 11.06 21.90
CA LYS A 138 -5.90 10.85 22.92
C LYS A 138 -6.65 12.12 23.34
N THR A 139 -5.97 13.28 23.34
CA THR A 139 -6.58 14.56 23.71
C THR A 139 -7.15 15.35 22.52
N GLU A 140 -6.82 14.94 21.29
CA GLU A 140 -7.28 15.61 20.06
C GLU A 140 -8.64 15.08 19.59
N VAL A 141 -8.96 13.83 19.93
CA VAL A 141 -10.19 13.14 19.48
C VAL A 141 -10.95 12.54 20.66
N GLN A 142 -12.27 12.38 20.50
CA GLN A 142 -13.12 11.78 21.54
C GLN A 142 -12.94 10.26 21.60
N LYS A 143 -12.64 9.66 20.45
CA LYS A 143 -12.44 8.22 20.31
C LYS A 143 -11.23 7.93 19.44
N LEU A 144 -10.28 7.18 19.97
CA LEU A 144 -9.13 6.68 19.23
C LEU A 144 -9.29 5.17 19.06
N VAL A 145 -9.30 4.70 17.82
CA VAL A 145 -9.37 3.28 17.48
C VAL A 145 -8.04 2.86 16.90
N ASN A 146 -7.30 2.03 17.62
CA ASN A 146 -6.07 1.43 17.13
C ASN A 146 -6.35 0.01 16.63
N ILE A 147 -6.03 -0.24 15.36
CA ILE A 147 -6.23 -1.53 14.71
C ILE A 147 -4.86 -2.17 14.48
N LYS A 148 -4.57 -3.23 15.24
CA LYS A 148 -3.31 -3.98 15.14
C LYS A 148 -3.52 -5.27 14.36
N VAL A 149 -3.03 -5.30 13.12
CA VAL A 149 -3.22 -6.39 12.16
C VAL A 149 -2.01 -7.33 12.18
N HIS A 150 -2.16 -8.50 12.80
CA HIS A 150 -1.15 -9.58 12.74
C HIS A 150 -1.33 -10.48 11.52
N SER A 151 -2.59 -10.70 11.13
CA SER A 151 -3.04 -11.31 9.89
C SER A 151 -4.49 -10.91 9.64
N LEU A 152 -5.04 -11.25 8.46
CA LEU A 152 -6.46 -11.05 8.18
C LEU A 152 -7.37 -11.85 9.12
N ASP A 153 -6.91 -12.98 9.67
CA ASP A 153 -7.68 -13.78 10.63
C ASP A 153 -7.44 -13.37 12.09
N SER A 154 -6.41 -12.55 12.36
CA SER A 154 -6.00 -12.14 13.69
C SER A 154 -5.69 -10.65 13.74
N THR A 155 -6.72 -9.86 14.05
CA THR A 155 -6.62 -8.42 14.27
C THR A 155 -7.04 -8.08 15.69
N TYR A 156 -6.37 -7.13 16.34
CA TYR A 156 -6.79 -6.57 17.62
C TYR A 156 -7.30 -5.16 17.41
N ILE A 157 -8.49 -4.87 17.94
CA ILE A 157 -9.09 -3.54 17.90
C ILE A 157 -9.09 -3.01 19.32
N SER A 158 -8.34 -1.93 19.54
CA SER A 158 -8.28 -1.21 20.80
C SER A 158 -9.04 0.10 20.66
N ILE A 159 -10.09 0.27 21.44
CA ILE A 159 -10.93 1.47 21.45
C ILE A 159 -10.60 2.22 22.73
N ILE A 160 -10.19 3.47 22.56
CA ILE A 160 -9.71 4.34 23.62
C ILE A 160 -10.59 5.58 23.63
N SER A 161 -11.26 5.81 24.75
CA SER A 161 -12.08 7.01 24.97
C SER A 161 -11.85 7.49 26.39
N ASN A 162 -11.46 8.76 26.53
CA ASN A 162 -11.00 9.35 27.79
C ASN A 162 -9.87 8.49 28.40
N ASP A 163 -10.09 7.95 29.61
CA ASP A 163 -9.14 7.09 30.32
C ASP A 163 -9.48 5.59 30.27
N THR A 164 -10.51 5.23 29.49
CA THR A 164 -10.91 3.84 29.33
C THR A 164 -10.40 3.28 28.01
N SER A 165 -9.86 2.07 28.06
CA SER A 165 -9.53 1.30 26.87
C SER A 165 -10.18 -0.08 26.94
N PHE A 166 -10.71 -0.51 25.80
CA PHE A 166 -11.20 -1.86 25.61
C PHE A 166 -10.55 -2.45 24.36
N THR A 167 -10.02 -3.66 24.48
CA THR A 167 -9.39 -4.37 23.38
C THR A 167 -10.11 -5.69 23.17
N HIS A 168 -10.43 -5.99 21.90
CA HIS A 168 -10.96 -7.28 21.52
C HIS A 168 -10.33 -7.77 20.21
N THR A 169 -10.48 -9.05 19.95
CA THR A 169 -10.03 -9.66 18.70
C THR A 169 -11.07 -9.48 17.59
N SER A 170 -10.60 -9.48 16.36
CA SER A 170 -11.37 -9.37 15.13
C SER A 170 -10.67 -10.15 14.02
N ASN A 171 -11.33 -10.25 12.88
CA ASN A 171 -10.80 -10.79 11.64
C ASN A 171 -11.41 -10.03 10.46
N GLN A 172 -11.00 -10.36 9.24
CA GLN A 172 -11.44 -9.73 8.00
C GLN A 172 -12.97 -9.72 7.84
N LYS A 173 -13.66 -10.79 8.24
CA LYS A 173 -15.11 -10.90 8.08
C LYS A 173 -15.88 -10.00 9.05
N GLU A 174 -15.37 -9.85 10.27
CA GLU A 174 -16.04 -9.11 11.33
C GLU A 174 -15.52 -7.68 11.51
N LEU A 175 -14.38 -7.30 10.89
CA LEU A 175 -13.71 -6.01 11.10
C LEU A 175 -14.67 -4.83 10.92
N LEU A 176 -15.34 -4.74 9.78
CA LEU A 176 -16.27 -3.64 9.51
C LEU A 176 -17.43 -3.63 10.50
N LYS A 177 -18.00 -4.79 10.82
CA LYS A 177 -19.09 -4.90 11.80
C LYS A 177 -18.66 -4.43 13.19
N HIS A 178 -17.47 -4.83 13.64
CA HIS A 178 -16.92 -4.38 14.92
C HIS A 178 -16.69 -2.86 14.92
N LEU A 179 -16.07 -2.30 13.88
CA LEU A 179 -15.89 -0.85 13.75
C LEU A 179 -17.24 -0.12 13.78
N ASN A 180 -18.23 -0.60 13.04
CA ASN A 180 -19.57 -0.01 12.98
C ASN A 180 -20.30 -0.05 14.33
N THR A 181 -20.04 -1.05 15.15
CA THR A 181 -20.66 -1.17 16.48
C THR A 181 -20.11 -0.12 17.46
N HIS A 182 -18.90 0.37 17.23
CA HIS A 182 -18.19 1.24 18.16
C HIS A 182 -18.01 2.68 17.68
N LEU A 183 -18.09 2.93 16.38
CA LEU A 183 -18.02 4.24 15.77
C LEU A 183 -19.44 4.84 15.68
N THR A 184 -19.80 5.68 16.65
CA THR A 184 -21.09 6.37 16.66
C THR A 184 -21.05 7.60 15.74
N HIS A 185 -22.16 7.94 15.10
CA HIS A 185 -22.20 9.05 14.13
C HIS A 185 -21.94 10.44 14.72
N GLN A 186 -21.94 10.59 16.05
CA GLN A 186 -21.83 11.91 16.71
C GLN A 186 -20.43 12.21 17.24
N GLU A 187 -19.60 11.20 17.47
CA GLU A 187 -18.27 11.38 18.07
C GLU A 187 -17.20 11.52 16.99
N ASN A 188 -16.25 12.44 17.20
CA ASN A 188 -15.05 12.47 16.38
C ASN A 188 -14.16 11.28 16.75
N ALA A 189 -13.90 10.42 15.76
CA ALA A 189 -13.03 9.26 15.92
C ALA A 189 -11.85 9.29 14.95
N LEU A 190 -10.69 8.86 15.44
CA LEU A 190 -9.49 8.62 14.63
C LEU A 190 -9.17 7.12 14.63
N ILE A 191 -8.99 6.56 13.44
CA ILE A 191 -8.52 5.19 13.26
C ILE A 191 -7.02 5.23 12.95
N VAL A 192 -6.22 4.49 13.71
CA VAL A 192 -4.77 4.32 13.51
C VAL A 192 -4.50 2.85 13.22
N SER A 193 -3.63 2.58 12.25
CA SER A 193 -3.28 1.20 11.86
C SER A 193 -1.87 0.85 12.31
N GLU A 194 -1.74 -0.29 12.98
CA GLU A 194 -0.49 -1.01 13.23
C GLU A 194 -0.51 -2.31 12.41
N ILE A 195 0.47 -2.53 11.54
CA ILE A 195 0.45 -3.63 10.56
C ILE A 195 1.73 -4.43 10.68
N LYS A 196 1.61 -5.76 10.77
CA LYS A 196 2.79 -6.62 10.89
C LYS A 196 3.57 -6.65 9.56
N GLU A 197 4.88 -6.46 9.61
CA GLU A 197 5.74 -6.39 8.42
C GLU A 197 5.74 -7.70 7.60
N SER A 198 5.42 -8.82 8.24
CA SER A 198 5.32 -10.12 7.58
C SER A 198 4.03 -10.32 6.79
N LEU A 199 3.06 -9.38 6.84
CA LEU A 199 1.86 -9.46 6.00
C LEU A 199 2.26 -9.46 4.52
N SER A 200 1.58 -10.27 3.73
CA SER A 200 1.66 -10.17 2.28
C SER A 200 1.08 -8.84 1.80
N PHE A 201 1.53 -8.36 0.64
CA PHE A 201 0.99 -7.17 0.03
C PHE A 201 -0.47 -7.38 -0.41
N GLN A 202 -0.85 -8.61 -0.74
CA GLN A 202 -2.25 -9.00 -0.89
C GLN A 202 -3.07 -8.68 0.37
N ASP A 203 -2.61 -9.12 1.54
CA ASP A 203 -3.34 -8.94 2.80
C ASP A 203 -3.43 -7.46 3.20
N TYR A 204 -2.34 -6.72 3.00
CA TYR A 204 -2.31 -5.27 3.20
C TYR A 204 -3.35 -4.56 2.32
N MET A 205 -3.43 -4.90 1.03
CA MET A 205 -4.40 -4.31 0.11
C MET A 205 -5.84 -4.69 0.43
N THR A 206 -6.08 -5.93 0.88
CA THR A 206 -7.38 -6.36 1.41
C THR A 206 -7.78 -5.51 2.61
N TYR A 207 -6.86 -5.27 3.55
CA TYR A 207 -7.09 -4.41 4.71
C TYR A 207 -7.42 -2.96 4.32
N LYS A 208 -6.61 -2.36 3.42
CA LYS A 208 -6.85 -1.00 2.92
C LYS A 208 -8.20 -0.87 2.22
N SER A 209 -8.61 -1.87 1.43
CA SER A 209 -9.92 -1.93 0.78
C SER A 209 -11.09 -2.05 1.77
N MET A 210 -10.90 -2.69 2.93
CA MET A 210 -11.88 -2.65 4.01
C MET A 210 -11.97 -1.26 4.63
N LEU A 211 -10.84 -0.64 4.99
CA LEU A 211 -10.84 0.70 5.58
C LEU A 211 -11.46 1.76 4.65
N SER A 212 -11.30 1.65 3.33
CA SER A 212 -11.91 2.59 2.38
C SER A 212 -13.43 2.51 2.29
N GLN A 213 -14.06 1.51 2.91
CA GLN A 213 -15.52 1.40 3.03
C GLN A 213 -16.07 2.22 4.22
N ILE A 214 -15.19 2.80 5.04
CA ILE A 214 -15.57 3.65 6.16
C ILE A 214 -15.85 5.06 5.62
N ASP A 215 -17.12 5.43 5.54
CA ASP A 215 -17.59 6.74 5.06
C ASP A 215 -18.44 7.47 6.14
N TYR A 216 -17.99 7.39 7.39
CA TYR A 216 -18.66 8.07 8.49
C TYR A 216 -18.20 9.52 8.58
N LYS A 217 -19.16 10.45 8.58
CA LYS A 217 -18.94 11.90 8.61
C LYS A 217 -17.91 12.40 9.65
N ASN A 218 -17.81 11.73 10.79
CA ASN A 218 -16.95 12.12 11.91
C ASN A 218 -15.82 11.13 12.21
N VAL A 219 -15.52 10.21 11.28
CA VAL A 219 -14.43 9.24 11.43
C VAL A 219 -13.35 9.54 10.41
N THR A 220 -12.13 9.70 10.89
CA THR A 220 -10.94 9.89 10.06
C THR A 220 -10.05 8.67 10.17
N VAL A 221 -9.54 8.18 9.05
CA VAL A 221 -8.42 7.22 9.05
C VAL A 221 -7.12 8.02 9.01
N ALA A 222 -6.22 7.75 9.96
CA ALA A 222 -4.93 8.41 10.04
C ALA A 222 -4.08 8.10 8.81
N ASN A 223 -3.32 9.08 8.36
CA ASN A 223 -2.31 8.88 7.32
C ASN A 223 -1.04 8.21 7.87
N ASP A 224 -0.83 8.27 9.18
CA ASP A 224 0.26 7.59 9.88
C ASP A 224 -0.07 6.09 10.05
N GLU A 225 0.70 5.25 9.37
CA GLU A 225 0.63 3.79 9.47
C GLU A 225 1.89 3.25 10.13
N PHE A 226 1.72 2.47 11.20
CA PHE A 226 2.82 1.89 11.95
C PHE A 226 3.04 0.46 11.49
N VAL A 227 4.29 0.09 11.26
CA VAL A 227 4.68 -1.24 10.79
C VAL A 227 5.57 -1.90 11.84
N PHE A 228 5.12 -3.05 12.37
CA PHE A 228 5.79 -3.75 13.47
C PHE A 228 6.26 -5.15 13.07
N ASN A 229 7.25 -5.69 13.77
CA ASN A 229 7.79 -7.04 13.54
C ASN A 229 6.88 -8.15 14.09
#